data_AF-A0A7S0Y7I1-F1
#
_entry.id   AF-A0A7S0Y7I1-F1
#
_cell.length_a   1.000
_cell.length_b   1.000
_cell.length_c   1.000
_cell.angle_alpha   90.00
_cell.angle_beta   90.00
_cell.angle_gamma   90.00
#
_symmetry.space_group_name_H-M   'P 1'
#
loop_
_entity.id
_entity.type
_entity.pdbx_description
1 polymer ?
#
loop_
_entity_poly.entity_id
_entity_poly.type
_entity_poly.pdbx_seq_one_letter_code
_entity_poly.pdbx_strand_id
1 'polypeptide(L)'
;ASQSTDDDQKEMENKHICNLMLVLCYLYNYGVVHCSFIYDIIRQLIENFSDADVECLLILLSHCGRSLRSDDPTALKEIVLLVQKKKSENSERASSSRMEFMVSAIMDLKNNKRKREDTVFTEKISKFRKILGRVKSSAAKMGISKSTSEAS
;
A
#
# COMPACT_ATOMS: atom_id res chain seq x y z
N ALA A 1 33.84 -3.11 15.01
CA ALA A 1 32.95 -2.52 16.03
C ALA A 1 32.03 -1.46 15.45
N SER A 2 32.52 -0.56 14.58
CA SER A 2 31.69 0.51 13.99
C SER A 2 30.74 0.06 12.85
N GLN A 3 31.03 -1.06 12.18
CA GLN A 3 30.17 -1.61 11.10
C GLN A 3 28.92 -2.35 11.61
N SER A 4 28.91 -2.88 12.84
CA SER A 4 27.75 -3.60 13.38
C SER A 4 26.63 -2.66 13.82
N THR A 5 26.96 -1.47 14.33
CA THR A 5 25.98 -0.48 14.78
C THR A 5 25.23 0.21 13.64
N ASP A 6 25.85 0.39 12.48
CA ASP A 6 25.21 1.01 11.31
C ASP A 6 24.19 0.08 10.62
N ASP A 7 24.48 -1.23 10.59
CA ASP A 7 23.55 -2.22 10.02
C ASP A 7 22.30 -2.39 10.90
N ASP A 8 22.46 -2.40 12.23
CA ASP A 8 21.35 -2.45 13.18
C ASP A 8 20.44 -1.22 13.05
N GLN A 9 21.03 -0.03 12.88
CA GLN A 9 20.30 1.22 12.69
C GLN A 9 19.46 1.19 11.40
N LYS A 10 20.05 0.73 10.29
CA LYS A 10 19.40 0.62 8.99
C LYS A 10 18.28 -0.41 8.99
N GLU A 11 18.44 -1.51 9.71
CA GLU A 11 17.38 -2.51 9.89
C GLU A 11 16.20 -1.94 10.69
N MET A 12 16.47 -1.14 11.72
CA MET A 12 15.42 -0.47 12.50
C MET A 12 14.67 0.57 11.67
N GLU A 13 15.37 1.35 10.84
CA GLU A 13 14.74 2.29 9.91
C GLU A 13 13.81 1.57 8.92
N ASN A 14 14.25 0.45 8.34
CA ASN A 14 13.41 -0.36 7.45
C ASN A 14 12.14 -0.85 8.15
N LYS A 15 12.24 -1.29 9.41
CA LYS A 15 11.08 -1.70 10.22
C LYS A 15 10.11 -0.55 10.46
N HIS A 16 10.62 0.65 10.73
CA HIS A 16 9.79 1.84 10.91
C HIS A 16 9.04 2.20 9.62
N ILE A 17 9.71 2.16 8.47
CA ILE A 17 9.08 2.43 7.16
C ILE A 17 7.98 1.39 6.88
N CYS A 18 8.25 0.11 7.11
CA CYS A 18 7.27 -0.96 6.94
C CYS A 18 6.04 -0.78 7.84
N ASN A 19 6.25 -0.37 9.10
CA ASN A 19 5.16 -0.09 10.03
C ASN A 19 4.33 1.12 9.58
N LEU A 20 4.97 2.18 9.09
CA LEU A 20 4.27 3.35 8.54
C LEU A 20 3.46 2.96 7.30
N MET A 21 4.03 2.14 6.42
CA MET A 21 3.34 1.61 5.25
C MET A 21 2.10 0.80 5.66
N LEU A 22 2.20 -0.01 6.71
CA LEU A 22 1.07 -0.77 7.24
C LEU A 22 -0.03 0.14 7.81
N VAL A 23 0.34 1.21 8.52
CA VAL A 23 -0.63 2.22 8.99
C VAL A 23 -1.35 2.86 7.80
N LEU A 24 -0.62 3.23 6.76
CA LEU A 24 -1.21 3.80 5.54
C LEU A 24 -2.19 2.83 4.87
N CYS A 25 -1.85 1.54 4.82
CA CYS A 25 -2.75 0.50 4.31
C CYS A 25 -4.07 0.45 5.06
N TYR A 26 -4.03 0.56 6.39
CA TYR A 26 -5.25 0.60 7.21
C TYR A 26 -6.06 1.88 6.95
N LEU A 27 -5.41 3.04 6.83
CA LEU A 27 -6.10 4.30 6.51
C LEU A 27 -6.83 4.24 5.16
N TYR A 28 -6.21 3.65 4.15
CA TYR A 28 -6.86 3.38 2.86
C TYR A 28 -8.05 2.43 3.01
N ASN A 29 -7.86 1.29 3.69
CA ASN A 29 -8.95 0.33 3.90
C ASN A 29 -10.14 0.93 4.69
N TYR A 30 -9.89 1.85 5.62
CA TYR A 30 -10.94 2.58 6.33
C TYR A 30 -11.63 3.66 5.46
N GLY A 31 -11.07 3.99 4.30
CA GLY A 31 -11.58 5.01 3.38
C GLY A 31 -11.22 6.44 3.80
N VAL A 32 -10.17 6.61 4.61
CA VAL A 32 -9.61 7.92 4.95
C VAL A 32 -8.74 8.44 3.81
N VAL A 33 -8.00 7.54 3.17
CA VAL A 33 -7.11 7.84 2.03
C VAL A 33 -7.75 7.32 0.75
N HIS A 34 -7.63 8.08 -0.34
CA HIS A 34 -8.15 7.70 -1.66
C HIS A 34 -7.19 6.75 -2.40
N CYS A 35 -7.71 5.87 -3.26
CA CYS A 35 -6.92 4.90 -4.01
C CYS A 35 -5.85 5.55 -4.91
N SER A 36 -6.10 6.77 -5.44
CA SER A 36 -5.14 7.50 -6.27
C SER A 36 -3.80 7.74 -5.57
N PHE A 37 -3.83 8.15 -4.30
CA PHE A 37 -2.62 8.39 -3.51
C PHE A 37 -1.80 7.10 -3.32
N ILE A 38 -2.51 5.98 -3.12
CA ILE A 38 -1.87 4.67 -2.99
C ILE A 38 -1.21 4.26 -4.30
N TYR A 39 -1.84 4.51 -5.45
CA TYR A 39 -1.23 4.25 -6.75
C TYR A 39 0.03 5.09 -7.01
N ASP A 40 0.03 6.36 -6.60
CA ASP A 40 1.20 7.22 -6.76
C ASP A 40 2.38 6.74 -5.90
N ILE A 41 2.12 6.33 -4.66
CA ILE A 41 3.14 5.69 -3.80
C ILE A 41 3.67 4.42 -4.46
N ILE A 42 2.80 3.54 -4.97
CA ILE A 42 3.24 2.32 -5.64
C ILE A 42 4.16 2.65 -6.82
N ARG A 43 3.81 3.65 -7.65
CA ARG A 43 4.65 4.08 -8.78
C ARG A 43 6.03 4.54 -8.31
N GLN A 44 6.11 5.32 -7.24
CA GLN A 44 7.36 5.79 -6.67
C GLN A 44 8.23 4.66 -6.09
N LEU A 45 7.62 3.67 -5.42
CA LEU A 45 8.32 2.48 -4.93
C LEU A 45 8.90 1.64 -6.09
N ILE A 46 8.18 1.56 -7.21
CA ILE A 46 8.63 0.82 -8.40
C ILE A 46 9.79 1.54 -9.10
N GLU A 47 9.81 2.88 -9.07
CA GLU A 47 10.87 3.68 -9.70
C GLU A 47 12.22 3.47 -9.01
N ASN A 48 12.27 3.56 -7.67
CA ASN A 48 13.49 3.37 -6.89
C ASN A 48 13.91 1.90 -6.77
N PHE A 49 12.93 1.00 -6.59
CA PHE A 49 13.11 -0.45 -6.56
C PHE A 49 14.25 -0.95 -5.64
N SER A 50 14.41 -0.33 -4.47
CA SER A 50 15.33 -0.80 -3.41
C SER A 50 14.74 -1.96 -2.61
N ASP A 51 15.55 -2.65 -1.80
CA ASP A 51 15.08 -3.75 -0.95
C ASP A 51 13.98 -3.31 0.05
N ALA A 52 14.05 -2.08 0.55
CA ALA A 52 13.04 -1.50 1.43
C ALA A 52 11.74 -1.17 0.67
N ASP A 53 11.85 -0.63 -0.55
CA ASP A 53 10.69 -0.32 -1.39
C ASP A 53 9.93 -1.59 -1.78
N VAL A 54 10.71 -2.63 -2.07
CA VAL A 54 10.27 -3.98 -2.40
C VAL A 54 9.43 -4.53 -1.23
N GLU A 55 9.96 -4.53 0.00
CA GLU A 55 9.22 -4.96 1.19
C GLU A 55 7.92 -4.16 1.39
N CYS A 56 7.99 -2.83 1.23
CA CYS A 56 6.83 -1.96 1.35
C CYS A 56 5.75 -2.28 0.31
N LEU A 57 6.16 -2.55 -0.94
CA LEU A 57 5.26 -2.92 -2.02
C LEU A 57 4.55 -4.25 -1.72
N LEU A 58 5.25 -5.21 -1.13
CA LEU A 58 4.66 -6.48 -0.70
C LEU A 58 3.61 -6.27 0.40
N ILE A 59 3.92 -5.48 1.42
CA ILE A 59 2.98 -5.14 2.50
C ILE A 59 1.72 -4.50 1.90
N LEU A 60 1.90 -3.49 1.06
CA LEU A 60 0.80 -2.74 0.46
C LEU A 60 -0.11 -3.64 -0.37
N LEU A 61 0.46 -4.44 -1.27
CA LEU A 61 -0.34 -5.31 -2.12
C LEU A 61 -0.98 -6.46 -1.32
N SER A 62 -0.34 -6.94 -0.25
CA SER A 62 -0.92 -7.97 0.64
C SER A 62 -2.14 -7.47 1.42
N HIS A 63 -2.11 -6.22 1.90
CA HIS A 63 -3.18 -5.64 2.73
C HIS A 63 -4.28 -4.93 1.93
N CYS A 64 -3.94 -4.38 0.77
CA CYS A 64 -4.79 -3.46 0.03
C CYS A 64 -5.02 -3.88 -1.43
N GLY A 65 -4.27 -4.85 -1.97
CA GLY A 65 -4.28 -5.19 -3.40
C GLY A 65 -5.65 -5.54 -3.96
N ARG A 66 -6.53 -6.17 -3.15
CA ARG A 66 -7.89 -6.47 -3.58
C ARG A 66 -8.80 -5.25 -3.61
N SER A 67 -8.73 -4.41 -2.58
CA SER A 67 -9.47 -3.14 -2.53
C SER A 67 -9.05 -2.25 -3.71
N LEU A 68 -7.75 -2.17 -3.99
CA LEU A 68 -7.21 -1.43 -5.13
C LEU A 68 -7.77 -1.98 -6.45
N ARG A 69 -7.76 -3.30 -6.65
CA ARG A 69 -8.36 -3.91 -7.85
C ARG A 69 -9.84 -3.57 -8.02
N SER A 70 -10.59 -3.53 -6.92
CA SER A 70 -12.01 -3.20 -6.95
C SER A 70 -12.25 -1.74 -7.29
N ASP A 71 -11.35 -0.85 -6.87
CA ASP A 71 -11.46 0.59 -7.11
C ASP A 71 -10.99 0.97 -8.53
N ASP A 72 -9.86 0.42 -9.00
CA ASP A 72 -9.38 0.61 -10.37
C ASP A 72 -8.57 -0.61 -10.88
N PRO A 73 -9.20 -1.51 -11.66
CA PRO A 73 -8.52 -2.67 -12.22
C PRO A 73 -7.47 -2.31 -13.29
N THR A 74 -7.58 -1.13 -13.92
CA THR A 74 -6.68 -0.67 -14.99
C THR A 74 -5.36 -0.20 -14.40
N ALA A 75 -5.41 0.65 -13.36
CA ALA A 75 -4.21 1.10 -12.64
C ALA A 75 -3.41 -0.06 -12.06
N LEU A 76 -4.09 -1.07 -11.50
CA LEU A 76 -3.39 -2.25 -10.98
C LEU A 76 -2.68 -3.06 -12.09
N LYS A 77 -3.30 -3.16 -13.28
CA LYS A 77 -2.67 -3.82 -14.43
C LYS A 77 -1.42 -3.06 -14.89
N GLU A 78 -1.50 -1.73 -14.96
CA GLU A 78 -0.36 -0.86 -15.28
C GLU A 78 0.80 -1.08 -14.30
N ILE A 79 0.50 -1.10 -13.00
CA ILE A 79 1.46 -1.34 -11.92
C ILE A 79 2.17 -2.70 -12.10
N VAL A 80 1.42 -3.77 -12.39
CA VAL A 80 2.03 -5.10 -12.61
C VAL A 80 2.98 -5.07 -13.82
N LEU A 81 2.61 -4.38 -14.90
CA LEU A 81 3.47 -4.23 -16.07
C LEU A 81 4.74 -3.43 -15.75
N LEU A 82 4.62 -2.36 -14.95
CA LEU A 82 5.77 -1.56 -14.51
C LEU A 82 6.74 -2.38 -13.66
N VAL A 83 6.24 -3.20 -12.73
CA VAL A 83 7.06 -4.12 -11.92
C VAL A 83 7.79 -5.14 -12.81
N GLN A 84 7.10 -5.73 -13.79
CA GLN A 84 7.71 -6.69 -14.73
C GLN A 84 8.80 -6.05 -15.57
N LYS A 85 8.54 -4.83 -16.09
CA LYS A 85 9.51 -4.05 -16.85
C LYS A 85 10.74 -3.75 -16.00
N LYS A 86 10.57 -3.27 -14.77
CA LYS A 86 11.69 -3.01 -13.86
C LYS A 86 12.48 -4.25 -13.50
N LYS A 87 11.83 -5.41 -13.35
CA LYS A 87 12.52 -6.71 -13.18
C LYS A 87 13.42 -7.01 -14.39
N SER A 88 12.92 -6.82 -15.62
CA SER A 88 13.71 -7.09 -16.83
C SER A 88 14.88 -6.13 -17.03
N GLU A 89 14.72 -4.85 -16.66
CA GLU A 89 15.79 -3.85 -16.77
C GLU A 89 16.90 -4.07 -15.75
N ASN A 90 16.57 -4.61 -14.57
CA ASN A 90 17.50 -4.74 -13.45
C ASN A 90 17.98 -6.19 -13.27
N SER A 91 18.30 -6.88 -14.36
CA SER A 91 18.53 -8.34 -14.42
C SER A 91 19.57 -8.87 -13.42
N GLU A 92 20.56 -8.06 -13.00
CA GLU A 92 21.55 -8.46 -12.00
C GLU A 92 20.99 -8.48 -10.56
N ARG A 93 20.17 -7.50 -10.15
CA ARG A 93 19.48 -7.50 -8.83
C ARG A 93 18.20 -8.32 -8.82
N ALA A 94 17.56 -8.46 -9.98
CA ALA A 94 16.36 -9.28 -10.19
C ALA A 94 16.59 -10.78 -9.98
N SER A 95 17.86 -11.22 -9.95
CA SER A 95 18.25 -12.61 -9.67
C SER A 95 18.29 -12.95 -8.17
N SER A 96 18.13 -11.95 -7.28
CA SER A 96 17.99 -12.24 -5.85
C SER A 96 16.70 -13.03 -5.63
N SER A 97 16.82 -14.21 -5.02
CA SER A 97 15.70 -15.11 -4.70
C SER A 97 14.56 -14.40 -3.96
N ARG A 98 14.89 -13.39 -3.15
CA ARG A 98 13.93 -12.52 -2.46
C ARG A 98 13.09 -11.68 -3.43
N MET A 99 13.72 -11.09 -4.45
CA MET A 99 13.06 -10.28 -5.46
C MET A 99 12.19 -11.12 -6.39
N GLU A 100 12.66 -12.31 -6.79
CA GLU A 100 11.86 -13.25 -7.57
C GLU A 100 10.63 -13.74 -6.82
N PHE A 101 10.79 -14.13 -5.55
CA PHE A 101 9.68 -14.53 -4.69
C PHE A 101 8.67 -13.40 -4.55
N MET A 102 9.15 -12.16 -4.41
CA MET A 102 8.26 -11.03 -4.20
C MET A 102 7.53 -10.61 -5.47
N VAL A 103 8.20 -10.60 -6.63
CA VAL A 103 7.50 -10.41 -7.92
C VAL A 103 6.52 -11.55 -8.17
N SER A 104 6.86 -12.78 -7.80
CA SER A 104 5.92 -13.91 -7.82
C SER A 104 4.73 -13.66 -6.89
N ALA A 105 4.93 -13.14 -5.68
CA ALA A 105 3.85 -12.79 -4.75
C ALA A 105 2.94 -11.69 -5.31
N ILE A 106 3.51 -10.66 -5.93
CA ILE A 106 2.78 -9.60 -6.64
C ILE A 106 1.97 -10.18 -7.82
N MET A 107 2.54 -11.13 -8.55
CA MET A 107 1.89 -11.83 -9.65
C MET A 107 0.83 -12.84 -9.17
N ASP A 108 1.00 -13.44 -8.00
CA ASP A 108 0.03 -14.34 -7.37
C ASP A 108 -1.16 -13.55 -6.81
N LEU A 109 -0.93 -12.31 -6.38
CA LEU A 109 -1.97 -11.33 -6.05
C LEU A 109 -2.81 -10.96 -7.30
N LYS A 110 -2.23 -10.98 -8.51
CA LYS A 110 -3.01 -10.91 -9.77
C LYS A 110 -4.02 -12.07 -9.88
N ASN A 111 -3.69 -13.23 -9.32
CA ASN A 111 -4.40 -14.49 -9.52
C ASN A 111 -5.31 -14.93 -8.36
N ASN A 112 -5.47 -14.08 -7.34
CA ASN A 112 -6.53 -14.21 -6.34
C ASN A 112 -6.61 -15.60 -5.68
N LYS A 113 -5.50 -16.13 -5.14
CA LYS A 113 -5.61 -17.26 -4.20
C LYS A 113 -6.26 -16.70 -2.93
N ARG A 114 -7.56 -17.00 -2.76
CA ARG A 114 -8.33 -16.73 -1.54
C ARG A 114 -7.59 -17.31 -0.33
N LYS A 115 -6.65 -16.56 0.25
CA LYS A 115 -6.40 -16.68 1.68
C LYS A 115 -7.73 -16.24 2.27
N ARG A 116 -8.46 -17.17 2.89
CA ARG A 116 -9.78 -16.97 3.51
C ARG A 116 -9.89 -15.51 3.91
N GLU A 117 -10.82 -14.76 3.31
CA GLU A 117 -11.16 -13.44 3.85
C GLU A 117 -11.38 -13.67 5.34
N ASP A 118 -10.55 -13.06 6.19
CA ASP A 118 -10.88 -12.97 7.60
C ASP A 118 -12.16 -12.17 7.63
N THR A 119 -13.30 -12.86 7.66
CA THR A 119 -14.64 -12.26 7.76
C THR A 119 -14.68 -11.30 8.94
N VAL A 120 -13.97 -11.67 10.01
CA VAL A 120 -13.66 -10.82 11.18
C VAL A 120 -12.96 -9.51 10.81
N PHE A 121 -11.99 -9.53 9.90
CA PHE A 121 -11.28 -8.33 9.44
C PHE A 121 -12.19 -7.41 8.62
N THR A 122 -12.95 -7.97 7.67
CA THR A 122 -13.92 -7.21 6.86
C THR A 122 -15.02 -6.60 7.71
N GLU A 123 -15.53 -7.32 8.71
CA GLU A 123 -16.49 -6.80 9.68
C GLU A 123 -15.91 -5.66 10.53
N LYS A 124 -14.68 -5.81 11.01
CA LYS A 124 -13.98 -4.75 11.76
C LYS A 124 -13.82 -3.49 10.92
N ILE A 125 -13.34 -3.60 9.67
CA ILE A 125 -13.21 -2.48 8.74
C ILE A 125 -14.57 -1.79 8.54
N SER A 126 -15.64 -2.57 8.32
CA SER A 126 -16.98 -2.03 8.11
C SER A 126 -17.50 -1.26 9.33
N LYS A 127 -17.23 -1.76 10.55
CA LYS A 127 -17.57 -1.05 11.80
C LYS A 127 -16.81 0.26 11.93
N PHE A 128 -15.49 0.25 11.69
CA PHE A 128 -14.67 1.46 11.75
C PHE A 128 -15.08 2.49 10.69
N ARG A 129 -15.34 2.07 9.45
CA ARG A 129 -15.83 2.96 8.38
C ARG A 129 -17.18 3.60 8.74
N LYS A 130 -18.09 2.87 9.39
CA LYS A 130 -19.35 3.43 9.91
C LYS A 130 -19.13 4.50 10.99
N ILE A 131 -18.21 4.24 11.93
CA ILE A 131 -17.86 5.21 12.99
C ILE A 131 -17.27 6.48 12.37
N LEU A 132 -16.32 6.35 11.44
CA LEU A 132 -15.72 7.47 10.74
C LEU A 132 -16.75 8.26 9.92
N GLY A 133 -17.71 7.56 9.28
CA GLY A 133 -18.83 8.21 8.59
C GLY A 133 -19.70 9.06 9.52
N ARG A 134 -19.95 8.62 10.76
CA ARG A 134 -20.66 9.41 11.77
C ARG A 134 -19.86 10.66 12.18
N VAL A 135 -18.54 10.54 12.34
CA VAL A 135 -17.67 11.68 12.63
C VAL A 135 -17.70 12.69 11.49
N LYS A 136 -17.58 12.25 10.23
CA LYS A 136 -17.69 13.12 9.04
C LYS A 136 -19.03 13.85 9.00
N SER A 137 -20.14 13.14 9.28
CA SER A 137 -21.48 13.74 9.34
C SER A 137 -21.63 14.73 10.50
N SER A 138 -21.06 14.43 11.67
CA SER A 138 -21.07 15.31 12.83
C SER A 138 -20.27 16.59 12.58
N ALA A 139 -19.07 16.48 11.98
CA ALA A 139 -18.25 17.63 11.62
C ALA A 139 -18.93 18.52 10.57
N ALA A 140 -19.63 17.92 9.60
CA ALA A 140 -20.44 18.66 8.64
C ALA A 140 -21.60 19.41 9.31
N LYS A 141 -22.26 18.80 10.30
CA LYS A 141 -23.32 19.44 11.11
C LYS A 141 -22.81 20.58 11.98
N MET A 142 -21.54 20.55 12.40
CA MET A 142 -20.89 21.62 13.17
C MET A 142 -20.37 22.78 12.30
N GLY A 143 -20.66 22.80 11.00
CA GLY A 143 -20.38 23.96 10.13
C GLY A 143 -18.94 24.10 9.63
N ILE A 144 -18.07 23.11 9.86
CA ILE A 144 -16.64 23.18 9.50
C ILE A 144 -16.41 23.06 7.97
N SER A 145 -17.44 22.70 7.17
CA SER A 145 -17.28 22.50 5.71
C SER A 145 -17.69 23.67 4.81
N LYS A 146 -18.04 24.85 5.34
CA LYS A 146 -18.60 25.94 4.51
C LYS A 146 -17.61 27.01 4.02
N SER A 147 -16.30 26.92 4.27
CA SER A 147 -15.35 27.99 3.93
C SER A 147 -14.65 27.88 2.57
N THR A 148 -15.01 26.95 1.67
CA THR A 148 -14.31 26.79 0.37
C THR A 148 -15.20 26.88 -0.87
N SER A 149 -16.38 27.50 -0.78
CA SER A 149 -17.29 27.63 -1.94
C SER A 149 -17.81 29.05 -2.17
N GLU A 150 -16.97 30.08 -2.06
CA GLU A 150 -17.28 31.42 -2.58
C GLU A 150 -16.00 32.09 -3.12
N ALA A 151 -15.55 31.66 -4.29
CA ALA A 151 -14.62 32.39 -5.15
C ALA A 151 -14.76 31.87 -6.59
N SER A 152 -15.85 32.27 -7.24
CA SER A 152 -16.03 32.26 -8.70
C SER A 152 -16.81 33.50 -9.10
#